data_AF-A0A8S1JUF7-F1
#
_entry.id   AF-A0A8S1JUF7-F1
#
_cell.length_a   1.000
_cell.length_b   1.000
_cell.length_c   1.000
_cell.angle_alpha   90.00
_cell.angle_beta   90.00
_cell.angle_gamma   90.00
#
_symmetry.space_group_name_H-M   'P 1'
#
loop_
_entity.id
_entity.type
_entity.pdbx_description
1 polymer ?
#
loop_
_entity_poly.entity_id
_entity_poly.type
_entity_poly.pdbx_seq_one_letter_code
_entity_poly.pdbx_strand_id
1 'polypeptide(L)'
;MINNQFEPDIIQITEQLSKRLNDKKKSIQEFLNILQQRAEIEEVYSKSLERIGNELSNLVENTQQDSFTDIMQYVRNYLLISSEQSKELYQQLKNNVVQELLNTINIDQGWANEVNKIQNKHSKEVRRNIEELHALQDDYNQALYEEKIYLEGKITSKKRNYEKSETNLKQFILYYNQYLDTYFQDIAYIQDIFLNIEIDRRKLIQDAGMKLFMYEVSLIRNLQYDISGITQKIEQYKSNNKQSELLIIQTSDRPLLSKLNVENYILSLKQQYNLDENQRKKKMIADAQNGSDQKKVDFIQANSSDYLRYNKMFEQALKFSEINDEIIKQLINLIQKTKAQQYFDAFISTIQKITGQPNQKNDYSFTPLGYQTCLKLSEILLDYCNAQNTNAQIVINLLKFSKNIYKMLSVQDQENNEIQEYIKFSLFEGLKNHEVLQNKNLWNEYVRSKEQIDELTEINCMENLIQQLKTKVNY
;
A
#
# COMPACT_ATOMS: atom_id res chain seq x y z
N MET A 1 35.40 65.90 29.77
CA MET A 1 34.31 65.52 28.84
C MET A 1 34.15 64.02 28.94
N ILE A 2 33.21 63.55 29.75
CA ILE A 2 32.89 62.14 29.85
C ILE A 2 31.98 61.88 28.64
N ASN A 3 32.51 61.20 27.62
CA ASN A 3 31.70 60.62 26.55
C ASN A 3 30.86 59.51 27.17
N ASN A 4 29.75 59.87 27.81
CA ASN A 4 28.67 58.94 28.09
C ASN A 4 27.97 58.70 26.75
N GLN A 5 28.55 57.83 25.92
CA GLN A 5 27.78 57.15 24.88
C GLN A 5 26.75 56.28 25.60
N PHE A 6 25.60 56.87 25.93
CA PHE A 6 24.36 56.12 26.12
C PHE A 6 23.90 55.62 24.75
N GLU A 7 24.74 54.85 24.06
CA GLU A 7 24.31 54.15 22.85
C GLU A 7 23.43 52.97 23.31
N PRO A 8 22.22 52.82 22.75
CA PRO A 8 21.30 51.79 23.18
C PRO A 8 21.77 50.46 22.58
N ASP A 9 22.69 49.80 23.27
CA ASP A 9 23.23 48.46 22.98
C ASP A 9 22.11 47.47 22.62
N ILE A 10 20.98 47.59 23.30
CA ILE A 10 19.80 46.75 23.10
C ILE A 10 19.12 46.96 21.73
N ILE A 11 19.02 48.19 21.22
CA ILE A 11 18.47 48.42 19.87
C ILE A 11 19.39 47.76 18.84
N GLN A 12 20.71 47.95 18.98
CA GLN A 12 21.69 47.29 18.11
C GLN A 12 21.59 45.76 18.17
N ILE A 13 21.41 45.17 19.36
CA ILE A 13 21.17 43.73 19.52
C ILE A 13 19.90 43.31 18.78
N THR A 14 18.79 44.04 18.90
CA THR A 14 17.54 43.69 18.20
C THR A 14 17.65 43.86 16.68
N GLU A 15 18.39 44.84 16.18
CA GLU A 15 18.70 44.99 14.75
C GLU A 15 19.56 43.83 14.24
N GLN A 16 20.57 43.42 14.99
CA GLN A 16 21.39 42.25 14.66
C GLN A 16 20.57 40.96 14.65
N LEU A 17 19.65 40.78 15.62
CA LEU A 17 18.74 39.64 15.66
C LEU A 17 17.80 39.64 14.46
N SER A 18 17.20 40.79 14.14
CA SER A 18 16.34 40.96 12.94
C SER A 18 17.10 40.60 11.65
N LYS A 19 18.34 41.07 11.51
CA LYS A 19 19.21 40.72 10.38
C LYS A 19 19.46 39.21 10.29
N ARG A 20 19.84 38.57 11.39
CA ARG A 20 20.06 37.10 11.44
C ARG A 20 18.78 36.33 11.08
N LEU A 21 17.63 36.80 11.53
CA LEU A 21 16.34 36.15 11.30
C LEU A 21 15.92 36.27 9.82
N ASN A 22 16.25 37.39 9.18
CA ASN A 22 16.09 37.59 7.74
C ASN A 22 17.05 36.72 6.91
N ASP A 23 18.30 36.57 7.33
CA ASP A 23 19.23 35.69 6.62
C ASP A 23 18.78 34.22 6.70
N LYS A 24 18.28 33.77 7.86
CA LYS A 24 17.67 32.44 7.98
C LYS A 24 16.40 32.28 7.16
N LYS A 25 15.58 33.33 7.06
CA LYS A 25 14.39 33.33 6.20
C LYS A 25 14.76 33.02 4.75
N LYS A 26 15.86 33.61 4.25
CA LYS A 26 16.37 33.32 2.90
C LYS A 26 16.74 31.84 2.75
N SER A 27 17.44 31.26 3.71
CA SER A 27 17.77 29.83 3.67
C SER A 27 16.53 28.93 3.64
N ILE A 28 15.47 29.32 4.35
CA ILE A 28 14.18 28.58 4.30
C ILE A 28 13.51 28.75 2.94
N GLN A 29 13.56 29.93 2.34
CA GLN A 29 13.05 30.17 0.98
C GLN A 29 13.83 29.36 -0.07
N GLU A 30 15.15 29.25 0.08
CA GLU A 30 15.98 28.39 -0.77
C GLU A 30 15.59 26.92 -0.62
N PHE A 31 15.42 26.44 0.61
CA PHE A 31 14.95 25.08 0.88
C PHE A 31 13.56 24.82 0.28
N LEU A 32 12.66 25.80 0.39
CA LEU A 32 11.32 25.75 -0.21
C LEU A 32 11.38 25.62 -1.73
N ASN A 33 12.25 26.39 -2.39
CA ASN A 33 12.46 26.29 -3.84
C ASN A 33 12.96 24.90 -4.23
N ILE A 34 13.87 24.31 -3.45
CA ILE A 34 14.36 22.94 -3.68
C ILE A 34 13.21 21.93 -3.57
N LEU A 35 12.35 22.06 -2.56
CA LEU A 35 11.19 21.18 -2.39
C LEU A 35 10.17 21.32 -3.52
N GLN A 36 9.93 22.53 -4.01
CA GLN A 36 9.08 22.77 -5.17
C GLN A 36 9.65 22.11 -6.43
N GLN A 37 10.94 22.31 -6.71
CA GLN A 37 11.62 21.65 -7.83
C GLN A 37 11.57 20.13 -7.71
N ARG A 38 11.76 19.58 -6.50
CA ARG A 38 11.66 18.14 -6.28
C ARG A 38 10.24 17.64 -6.56
N ALA A 39 9.21 18.36 -6.11
CA ALA A 39 7.83 18.00 -6.38
C ALA A 39 7.55 18.00 -7.90
N GLU A 40 8.00 19.02 -8.64
CA GLU A 40 7.85 19.08 -10.10
C GLU A 40 8.52 17.90 -10.81
N ILE A 41 9.70 17.48 -10.36
CA ILE A 41 10.40 16.31 -10.90
C ILE A 41 9.56 15.04 -10.70
N GLU A 42 8.95 14.85 -9.54
CA GLU A 42 8.08 13.70 -9.26
C GLU A 42 6.81 13.71 -10.12
N GLU A 43 6.24 14.89 -10.38
CA GLU A 43 5.10 15.03 -11.30
C GLU A 43 5.47 14.60 -12.73
N VAL A 44 6.63 15.04 -13.22
CA VAL A 44 7.13 14.65 -14.55
C VAL A 44 7.43 13.15 -14.60
N TYR A 45 8.03 12.60 -13.54
CA TYR A 45 8.34 11.18 -13.43
C TYR A 45 7.07 10.32 -13.43
N SER A 46 6.07 10.68 -12.63
CA SER A 46 4.74 10.04 -12.61
C SER A 46 4.12 10.01 -14.01
N LYS A 47 4.02 11.17 -14.68
CA LYS A 47 3.47 11.24 -16.05
C LYS A 47 4.23 10.37 -17.06
N SER A 48 5.56 10.28 -16.90
CA SER A 48 6.40 9.45 -17.78
C SER A 48 6.13 7.96 -17.56
N LEU A 49 6.01 7.52 -16.30
CA LEU A 49 5.67 6.14 -15.95
C LEU A 49 4.28 5.75 -16.45
N GLU A 50 3.29 6.63 -16.26
CA GLU A 50 1.92 6.44 -16.75
C GLU A 50 1.90 6.28 -18.27
N ARG A 51 2.64 7.13 -19.00
CA ARG A 51 2.74 7.03 -20.47
C ARG A 51 3.31 5.68 -20.90
N ILE A 52 4.41 5.23 -20.29
CA ILE A 52 5.04 3.93 -20.62
C ILE A 52 4.09 2.77 -20.27
N GLY A 53 3.40 2.82 -19.12
CA GLY A 53 2.39 1.83 -18.75
C GLY A 53 1.23 1.76 -19.74
N ASN A 54 0.78 2.90 -20.25
CA ASN A 54 -0.27 2.97 -21.27
C ASN A 54 0.20 2.44 -22.63
N GLU A 55 1.43 2.75 -23.05
CA GLU A 55 2.03 2.18 -24.28
C GLU A 55 2.13 0.64 -24.20
N LEU A 56 2.47 0.09 -23.04
CA LEU A 56 2.47 -1.36 -22.81
C LEU A 56 1.07 -1.99 -22.89
N SER A 57 0.03 -1.24 -22.52
CA SER A 57 -1.37 -1.70 -22.64
C SER A 57 -1.72 -2.03 -24.09
N ASN A 58 -1.32 -1.16 -25.02
CA ASN A 58 -1.56 -1.34 -26.45
C ASN A 58 -0.82 -2.57 -27.03
N LEU A 59 0.32 -2.96 -26.46
CA LEU A 59 1.06 -4.15 -26.88
C LEU A 59 0.40 -5.45 -26.36
N VAL A 60 -0.15 -5.40 -25.16
CA VAL A 60 -0.79 -6.54 -24.48
C VAL A 60 -2.16 -6.86 -25.05
N GLU A 61 -2.97 -5.85 -25.40
CA GLU A 61 -4.33 -6.05 -25.96
C GLU A 61 -4.33 -6.67 -27.37
N ASN A 62 -3.23 -6.53 -28.12
CA ASN A 62 -3.12 -6.99 -29.51
C ASN A 62 -2.45 -8.37 -29.67
N THR A 63 -2.06 -9.04 -28.58
CA THR A 63 -1.39 -10.35 -28.62
C THR A 63 -2.25 -11.46 -28.00
N GLN A 64 -2.22 -12.67 -28.57
CA GLN A 64 -2.85 -13.85 -27.96
C GLN A 64 -2.31 -14.03 -26.53
N GLN A 65 -3.20 -14.32 -25.57
CA GLN A 65 -2.85 -14.55 -24.17
C GLN A 65 -1.80 -15.65 -24.06
N ASP A 66 -0.56 -15.24 -23.78
CA ASP A 66 0.58 -16.11 -23.53
C ASP A 66 1.22 -15.66 -22.22
N SER A 67 1.92 -16.58 -21.56
CA SER A 67 2.77 -16.36 -20.38
C SER A 67 3.70 -15.13 -20.47
N PHE A 68 4.10 -14.71 -21.67
CA PHE A 68 4.86 -13.47 -21.87
C PHE A 68 3.97 -12.23 -21.71
N THR A 69 2.74 -12.27 -22.22
CA THR A 69 1.72 -11.24 -22.05
C THR A 69 1.41 -11.04 -20.57
N ASP A 70 1.38 -12.11 -19.76
CA ASP A 70 1.19 -12.03 -18.29
C ASP A 70 2.34 -11.27 -17.60
N ILE A 71 3.59 -11.50 -18.00
CA ILE A 71 4.75 -10.76 -17.48
C ILE A 71 4.64 -9.29 -17.87
N MET A 72 4.29 -9.00 -19.12
CA MET A 72 4.13 -7.63 -19.61
C MET A 72 2.99 -6.90 -18.89
N GLN A 73 1.90 -7.62 -18.55
CA GLN A 73 0.81 -7.09 -17.74
C GLN A 73 1.27 -6.76 -16.31
N TYR A 74 2.15 -7.58 -15.72
CA TYR A 74 2.78 -7.30 -14.43
C TYR A 74 3.68 -6.07 -14.47
N VAL A 75 4.55 -5.96 -15.48
CA VAL A 75 5.43 -4.79 -15.67
C VAL A 75 4.61 -3.52 -15.88
N ARG A 76 3.53 -3.59 -16.66
CA ARG A 76 2.57 -2.50 -16.81
C ARG A 76 1.99 -2.07 -15.47
N ASN A 77 1.45 -3.01 -14.69
CA ASN A 77 0.83 -2.70 -13.41
C ASN A 77 1.84 -2.07 -12.44
N TYR A 78 3.09 -2.56 -12.42
CA TYR A 78 4.17 -1.95 -11.65
C TYR A 78 4.41 -0.47 -12.03
N LEU A 79 4.48 -0.17 -13.33
CA LEU A 79 4.69 1.21 -13.80
C LEU A 79 3.53 2.13 -13.43
N LEU A 80 2.29 1.65 -13.52
CA LEU A 80 1.10 2.41 -13.13
C LEU A 80 1.06 2.66 -11.61
N ILE A 81 1.34 1.64 -10.80
CA ILE A 81 1.42 1.78 -9.33
C ILE A 81 2.55 2.77 -8.95
N SER A 82 3.71 2.65 -9.58
CA SER A 82 4.84 3.56 -9.35
C SER A 82 4.50 4.99 -9.75
N SER A 83 3.72 5.17 -10.83
CA SER A 83 3.20 6.48 -11.25
C SER A 83 2.28 7.09 -10.18
N GLU A 84 1.34 6.30 -9.65
CA GLU A 84 0.42 6.75 -8.60
C GLU A 84 1.17 7.15 -7.33
N GLN A 85 2.18 6.38 -6.93
CA GLN A 85 3.03 6.71 -5.79
C GLN A 85 3.76 8.05 -6.01
N SER A 86 4.46 8.24 -7.13
CA SER A 86 5.14 9.52 -7.41
C SER A 86 4.16 10.70 -7.50
N LYS A 87 2.93 10.47 -7.98
CA LYS A 87 1.88 11.50 -7.98
C LYS A 87 1.44 11.86 -6.56
N GLU A 88 1.28 10.88 -5.70
CA GLU A 88 0.96 11.08 -4.28
C GLU A 88 2.08 11.87 -3.58
N LEU A 89 3.36 11.55 -3.84
CA LEU A 89 4.49 12.33 -3.32
C LEU A 89 4.41 13.80 -3.72
N TYR A 90 4.20 14.04 -5.01
CA TYR A 90 4.03 15.39 -5.53
C TYR A 90 2.94 16.14 -4.77
N GLN A 91 1.77 15.52 -4.60
CA GLN A 91 0.65 16.13 -3.89
C GLN A 91 0.99 16.39 -2.42
N GLN A 92 1.62 15.46 -1.72
CA GLN A 92 2.00 15.63 -0.32
C GLN A 92 3.05 16.74 -0.14
N LEU A 93 4.08 16.79 -1.00
CA LEU A 93 5.07 17.85 -0.98
C LEU A 93 4.43 19.21 -1.25
N LYS A 94 3.60 19.30 -2.30
CA LYS A 94 3.00 20.56 -2.73
C LYS A 94 1.95 21.07 -1.75
N ASN A 95 1.05 20.21 -1.29
CA ASN A 95 -0.13 20.61 -0.52
C ASN A 95 0.13 20.68 0.98
N ASN A 96 0.99 19.81 1.52
CA ASN A 96 1.25 19.78 2.95
C ASN A 96 2.52 20.56 3.26
N VAL A 97 3.67 20.11 2.76
CA VAL A 97 4.97 20.65 3.18
C VAL A 97 5.20 22.08 2.66
N VAL A 98 5.03 22.31 1.35
CA VAL A 98 5.28 23.62 0.74
C VAL A 98 4.26 24.66 1.23
N GLN A 99 2.98 24.32 1.34
CA GLN A 99 1.97 25.25 1.85
C GLN A 99 2.19 25.62 3.31
N GLU A 100 2.51 24.66 4.19
CA GLU A 100 2.81 24.93 5.60
C GLU A 100 4.03 25.87 5.74
N LEU A 101 5.09 25.64 4.96
CA LEU A 101 6.25 26.51 4.92
C LEU A 101 5.90 27.93 4.43
N LEU A 102 5.12 28.06 3.35
CA LEU A 102 4.67 29.36 2.83
C LEU A 102 3.84 30.13 3.86
N ASN A 103 2.90 29.46 4.51
CA ASN A 103 2.06 30.07 5.55
C ASN A 103 2.90 30.60 6.71
N THR A 104 3.90 29.84 7.14
CA THR A 104 4.82 30.26 8.21
C THR A 104 5.66 31.47 7.80
N ILE A 105 6.19 31.49 6.58
CA ILE A 105 6.93 32.63 6.02
C ILE A 105 6.07 33.90 6.00
N ASN A 106 4.76 33.77 5.73
CA ASN A 106 3.82 34.88 5.74
C ASN A 106 3.54 35.39 7.16
N ILE A 107 3.35 34.48 8.13
CA ILE A 107 3.19 34.83 9.55
C ILE A 107 4.43 35.58 10.07
N ASP A 108 5.63 35.09 9.73
CA ASP A 108 6.90 35.73 10.08
C ASP A 108 6.99 37.17 9.56
N GLN A 109 6.43 37.43 8.38
CA GLN A 109 6.41 38.76 7.78
C GLN A 109 5.47 39.72 8.54
N GLY A 110 4.35 39.20 9.07
CA GLY A 110 3.48 39.96 9.97
C GLY A 110 4.21 40.39 11.24
N TRP A 111 4.92 39.46 11.88
CA TRP A 111 5.72 39.75 13.08
C TRP A 111 6.88 40.71 12.82
N ALA A 112 7.58 40.57 11.70
CA ALA A 112 8.66 41.48 11.32
C ALA A 112 8.17 42.93 11.21
N ASN A 113 6.98 43.16 10.67
CA ASN A 113 6.38 44.49 10.60
C ASN A 113 6.07 45.07 11.97
N GLU A 114 5.57 44.24 12.90
CA GLU A 114 5.25 44.66 14.25
C GLU A 114 6.50 45.01 15.06
N VAL A 115 7.53 44.17 14.98
CA VAL A 115 8.83 44.45 15.61
C VAL A 115 9.45 45.74 15.06
N ASN A 116 9.41 45.95 13.75
CA ASN A 116 9.92 47.18 13.13
C ASN A 116 9.17 48.44 13.64
N LYS A 117 7.86 48.36 13.89
CA LYS A 117 7.11 49.49 14.46
C LYS A 117 7.57 49.81 15.89
N ILE A 118 7.71 48.79 16.74
CA ILE A 118 8.14 48.94 18.14
C ILE A 118 9.58 49.49 18.18
N GLN A 119 10.48 48.93 17.37
CA GLN A 119 11.86 49.43 17.25
C GLN A 119 11.92 50.90 16.81
N ASN A 120 11.16 51.27 15.77
CA ASN A 120 11.12 52.65 15.29
C ASN A 120 10.54 53.62 16.33
N LYS A 121 9.54 53.19 17.11
CA LYS A 121 8.99 53.97 18.23
C LYS A 121 10.07 54.22 19.27
N HIS A 122 10.72 53.17 19.77
CA HIS A 122 11.73 53.31 20.82
C HIS A 122 12.99 54.04 20.36
N SER A 123 13.45 53.82 19.12
CA SER A 123 14.60 54.54 18.57
C SER A 123 14.36 56.06 18.59
N LYS A 124 13.15 56.50 18.24
CA LYS A 124 12.76 57.93 18.31
C LYS A 124 12.60 58.43 19.74
N GLU A 125 11.93 57.67 20.61
CA GLU A 125 11.68 58.09 22.00
C GLU A 125 12.96 58.12 22.83
N VAL A 126 13.85 57.13 22.71
CA VAL A 126 15.17 57.13 23.38
C VAL A 126 15.97 58.35 22.95
N ARG A 127 16.07 58.62 21.64
CA ARG A 127 16.79 59.77 21.12
C ARG A 127 16.24 61.08 21.67
N ARG A 128 14.92 61.27 21.60
CA ARG A 128 14.25 62.47 22.13
C ARG A 128 14.51 62.63 23.62
N ASN A 129 14.38 61.56 24.41
CA ASN A 129 14.57 61.61 25.85
C ASN A 129 16.03 61.92 26.23
N ILE A 130 17.01 61.43 25.48
CA ILE A 130 18.43 61.77 25.68
C ILE A 130 18.70 63.24 25.34
N GLU A 131 18.18 63.74 24.22
CA GLU A 131 18.29 65.15 23.83
C GLU A 131 17.67 66.08 24.89
N GLU A 132 16.50 65.73 25.41
CA GLU A 132 15.81 66.46 26.48
C GLU A 132 16.57 66.40 27.82
N LEU A 133 17.14 65.23 28.16
CA LEU A 133 17.99 65.07 29.35
C LEU A 133 19.21 65.98 29.29
N HIS A 134 19.89 66.06 28.15
CA HIS A 134 21.05 66.93 27.96
C HIS A 134 20.68 68.41 28.06
N ALA A 135 19.56 68.83 27.46
CA ALA A 135 19.09 70.21 27.58
C ALA A 135 18.80 70.59 29.05
N LEU A 136 18.10 69.72 29.79
CA LEU A 136 17.82 69.95 31.22
C LEU A 136 19.09 69.90 32.08
N GLN A 137 20.05 69.06 31.71
CA GLN A 137 21.35 69.00 32.37
C GLN A 137 22.13 70.31 32.17
N ASP A 138 22.13 70.87 30.97
CA ASP A 138 22.78 72.15 30.66
C ASP A 138 22.10 73.31 31.40
N ASP A 139 20.76 73.36 31.41
CA ASP A 139 19.98 74.33 32.18
C ASP A 139 20.28 74.25 33.68
N TYR A 140 20.38 73.04 34.23
CA TYR A 140 20.74 72.81 35.63
C TYR A 140 22.17 73.27 35.94
N ASN A 141 23.13 72.92 35.08
CA ASN A 141 24.53 73.31 35.26
C ASN A 141 24.71 74.83 35.18
N GLN A 142 24.00 75.49 34.26
CA GLN A 142 24.00 76.95 34.14
C GLN A 142 23.38 77.61 35.38
N ALA A 143 22.23 77.13 35.85
CA ALA A 143 21.59 77.65 37.06
C ALA A 143 22.47 77.46 38.31
N LEU A 144 23.15 76.31 38.43
CA LEU A 144 24.09 76.03 39.51
C LEU A 144 25.32 76.96 39.47
N TYR A 145 25.84 77.24 38.28
CA TYR A 145 26.96 78.17 38.10
C TYR A 145 26.57 79.60 38.48
N GLU A 146 25.40 80.06 38.02
CA GLU A 146 24.86 81.38 38.36
C GLU A 146 24.57 81.52 39.86
N GLU A 147 24.03 80.48 40.52
CA GLU A 147 23.82 80.52 41.97
C GLU A 147 25.15 80.67 42.73
N LYS A 148 26.21 79.94 42.32
CA LYS A 148 27.53 79.97 42.97
C LYS A 148 28.25 81.32 42.83
N ILE A 149 28.12 82.01 41.69
CA ILE A 149 28.80 83.28 41.45
C ILE A 149 28.09 84.47 42.12
N TYR A 150 26.76 84.43 42.23
CA TYR A 150 25.96 85.57 42.71
C TYR A 150 25.61 85.54 44.20
N LEU A 151 26.32 84.74 45.01
CA LEU A 151 26.22 84.71 46.48
C LEU A 151 26.50 86.08 47.14
N GLU A 152 27.03 87.08 46.41
CA GLU A 152 27.45 88.37 46.96
C GLU A 152 26.43 89.53 46.86
N GLY A 153 25.17 89.36 46.40
CA GLY A 153 24.26 90.52 46.47
C GLY A 153 22.79 90.49 46.02
N LYS A 154 22.27 89.48 45.32
CA LYS A 154 20.82 89.39 44.99
C LYS A 154 20.35 87.92 44.94
N ILE A 155 19.98 87.38 46.11
CA ILE A 155 20.03 85.95 46.41
C ILE A 155 18.72 85.17 46.09
N THR A 156 17.55 85.79 46.09
CA THR A 156 16.28 85.02 46.07
C THR A 156 15.82 84.56 44.69
N SER A 157 16.06 85.30 43.60
CA SER A 157 15.59 84.90 42.26
C SER A 157 16.46 83.80 41.63
N LYS A 158 17.78 83.87 41.81
CA LYS A 158 18.73 82.88 41.27
C LYS A 158 18.61 81.53 42.00
N LYS A 159 18.45 81.55 43.33
CA LYS A 159 18.15 80.34 44.12
C LYS A 159 16.84 79.67 43.68
N ARG A 160 15.77 80.44 43.44
CA ARG A 160 14.51 79.90 42.91
C ARG A 160 14.66 79.27 41.52
N ASN A 161 15.51 79.85 40.65
CA ASN A 161 15.77 79.29 39.33
C ASN A 161 16.55 77.96 39.42
N TYR A 162 17.51 77.86 40.35
CA TYR A 162 18.22 76.62 40.64
C TYR A 162 17.27 75.53 41.18
N GLU A 163 16.46 75.84 42.20
CA GLU A 163 15.48 74.89 42.76
C GLU A 163 14.47 74.41 41.69
N LYS A 164 14.09 75.30 40.77
CA LYS A 164 13.20 74.97 39.65
C LYS A 164 13.89 74.05 38.64
N SER A 165 15.12 74.34 38.21
CA SER A 165 15.85 73.48 37.26
C SER A 165 16.17 72.11 37.87
N GLU A 166 16.50 72.06 39.16
CA GLU A 166 16.70 70.83 39.91
C GLU A 166 15.40 69.98 39.95
N THR A 167 14.26 70.62 40.24
CA THR A 167 12.96 69.94 40.27
C THR A 167 12.60 69.38 38.90
N ASN A 168 12.77 70.17 37.83
CA ASN A 168 12.51 69.75 36.46
C ASN A 168 13.38 68.55 36.06
N LEU A 169 14.68 68.61 36.36
CA LEU A 169 15.61 67.51 36.06
C LEU A 169 15.22 66.24 36.84
N LYS A 170 14.90 66.34 38.14
CA LYS A 170 14.46 65.18 38.94
C LYS A 170 13.16 64.58 38.41
N GLN A 171 12.17 65.41 38.06
CA GLN A 171 10.91 64.93 37.49
C GLN A 171 11.13 64.24 36.15
N PHE A 172 11.98 64.80 35.29
CA PHE A 172 12.32 64.18 34.01
C PHE A 172 13.06 62.85 34.18
N ILE A 173 14.02 62.75 35.10
CA ILE A 173 14.70 61.49 35.40
C ILE A 173 13.70 60.41 35.86
N LEU A 174 12.74 60.76 36.72
CA LEU A 174 11.70 59.82 37.15
C LEU A 174 10.84 59.34 35.98
N TYR A 175 10.41 60.27 35.11
CA TYR A 175 9.67 59.94 33.89
C TYR A 175 10.49 59.05 32.95
N TYR A 176 11.77 59.38 32.72
CA TYR A 176 12.64 58.62 31.84
C TYR A 176 12.89 57.20 32.37
N ASN A 177 13.05 57.04 33.69
CA ASN A 177 13.18 55.71 34.31
C ASN A 177 11.91 54.86 34.13
N GLN A 178 10.72 55.44 34.27
CA GLN A 178 9.45 54.74 33.99
C GLN A 178 9.35 54.32 32.50
N TYR A 179 9.80 55.18 31.59
CA TYR A 179 9.90 54.83 30.18
C TYR A 179 10.89 53.68 29.95
N LEU A 180 12.05 53.69 30.61
CA LEU A 180 13.05 52.62 30.50
C LEU A 180 12.48 51.26 30.94
N ASP A 181 11.67 51.20 32.00
CA ASP A 181 10.99 49.97 32.41
C ASP A 181 10.10 49.41 31.28
N THR A 182 9.30 50.28 30.64
CA THR A 182 8.44 49.90 29.51
C THR A 182 9.27 49.46 28.30
N TYR A 183 10.35 50.20 28.01
CA TYR A 183 11.30 49.86 26.96
C TYR A 183 11.91 48.48 27.15
N PHE A 184 12.39 48.14 28.36
CA PHE A 184 12.95 46.81 28.62
C PHE A 184 11.92 45.69 28.49
N GLN A 185 10.66 45.94 28.89
CA GLN A 185 9.57 44.98 28.71
C GLN A 185 9.26 44.72 27.23
N ASP A 186 9.13 45.78 26.42
CA ASP A 186 8.86 45.67 24.98
C ASP A 186 10.00 44.97 24.23
N ILE A 187 11.26 45.22 24.64
CA ILE A 187 12.42 44.52 24.08
C ILE A 187 12.41 43.03 24.46
N ALA A 188 12.16 42.69 25.72
CA ALA A 188 12.08 41.29 26.15
C ALA A 188 11.00 40.54 25.37
N TYR A 189 9.85 41.18 25.17
CA TYR A 189 8.78 40.68 24.32
C TYR A 189 9.21 40.43 22.87
N ILE A 190 9.96 41.36 22.25
CA ILE A 190 10.53 41.16 20.89
C ILE A 190 11.47 39.96 20.86
N GLN A 191 12.33 39.80 21.86
CA GLN A 191 13.26 38.67 21.94
C GLN A 191 12.52 37.33 22.02
N ASP A 192 11.45 37.26 22.81
CA ASP A 192 10.59 36.07 22.90
C ASP A 192 9.91 35.76 21.57
N ILE A 193 9.40 36.78 20.85
CA ILE A 193 8.84 36.58 19.50
C ILE A 193 9.90 35.97 18.56
N PHE A 194 11.10 36.52 18.54
CA PHE A 194 12.18 36.02 17.68
C PHE A 194 12.60 34.60 18.03
N LEU A 195 12.65 34.26 19.33
CA LEU A 195 12.93 32.91 19.79
C LEU A 195 11.85 31.92 19.34
N ASN A 196 10.58 32.29 19.51
CA ASN A 196 9.44 31.45 19.12
C ASN A 196 9.41 31.21 17.60
N ILE A 197 9.61 32.25 16.80
CA ILE A 197 9.72 32.13 15.33
C ILE A 197 10.83 31.13 14.96
N GLU A 198 11.99 31.23 15.60
CA GLU A 198 13.11 30.32 15.32
C GLU A 198 12.81 28.86 15.73
N ILE A 199 12.14 28.66 16.86
CA ILE A 199 11.72 27.32 17.33
C ILE A 199 10.74 26.70 16.34
N ASP A 200 9.73 27.46 15.90
CA ASP A 200 8.70 26.98 14.99
C ASP A 200 9.29 26.65 13.61
N ARG A 201 10.18 27.51 13.09
CA ARG A 201 10.93 27.23 11.85
C ARG A 201 11.71 25.92 11.93
N ARG A 202 12.45 25.69 13.01
CA ARG A 202 13.23 24.45 13.18
C ARG A 202 12.36 23.21 13.21
N LYS A 203 11.26 23.26 13.98
CA LYS A 203 10.30 22.15 14.06
C LYS A 203 9.72 21.84 12.68
N LEU A 204 9.35 22.87 11.93
CA LEU A 204 8.74 22.71 10.61
C LEU A 204 9.75 22.12 9.61
N ILE A 205 10.99 22.62 9.57
CA ILE A 205 12.04 22.03 8.72
C ILE A 205 12.30 20.56 9.10
N GLN A 206 12.35 20.26 10.40
CA GLN A 206 12.56 18.91 10.89
C GLN A 206 11.40 17.97 10.50
N ASP A 207 10.17 18.41 10.65
CA ASP A 207 8.97 17.65 10.30
C ASP A 207 8.88 17.44 8.78
N ALA A 208 9.13 18.49 7.99
CA ALA A 208 9.23 18.42 6.53
C ALA A 208 10.29 17.41 6.08
N GLY A 209 11.49 17.46 6.68
CA GLY A 209 12.57 16.52 6.41
C GLY A 209 12.19 15.09 6.77
N MET A 210 11.58 14.85 7.93
CA MET A 210 11.15 13.52 8.34
C MET A 210 10.03 12.95 7.46
N LYS A 211 9.05 13.76 7.06
CA LYS A 211 8.00 13.37 6.11
C LYS A 211 8.62 12.93 4.77
N LEU A 212 9.56 13.71 4.24
CA LEU A 212 10.30 13.36 3.02
C LEU A 212 11.05 12.03 3.17
N PHE A 213 11.82 11.84 4.25
CA PHE A 213 12.57 10.61 4.47
C PHE A 213 11.67 9.38 4.67
N MET A 214 10.59 9.51 5.43
CA MET A 214 9.62 8.43 5.63
C MET A 214 8.99 8.01 4.32
N TYR A 215 8.68 8.97 3.45
CA TYR A 215 8.19 8.69 2.12
C TYR A 215 9.23 7.93 1.27
N GLU A 216 10.47 8.43 1.19
CA GLU A 216 11.54 7.78 0.42
C GLU A 216 11.79 6.33 0.88
N VAL A 217 11.78 6.10 2.20
CA VAL A 217 11.90 4.75 2.77
C VAL A 217 10.71 3.87 2.38
N SER A 218 9.50 4.41 2.39
CA SER A 218 8.31 3.68 1.96
C SER A 218 8.38 3.31 0.48
N LEU A 219 8.84 4.23 -0.37
CA LEU A 219 9.01 4.00 -1.81
C LEU A 219 10.03 2.89 -2.08
N ILE A 220 11.19 2.91 -1.40
CA ILE A 220 12.19 1.85 -1.52
C ILE A 220 11.61 0.47 -1.13
N ARG A 221 10.80 0.42 -0.07
CA ARG A 221 10.15 -0.84 0.35
C ARG A 221 9.13 -1.33 -0.67
N ASN A 222 8.33 -0.44 -1.23
CA ASN A 222 7.35 -0.79 -2.26
C ASN A 222 8.06 -1.29 -3.52
N LEU A 223 9.09 -0.59 -3.99
CA LEU A 223 9.94 -1.05 -5.09
C LEU A 223 10.53 -2.44 -4.83
N GLN A 224 10.97 -2.71 -3.60
CA GLN A 224 11.49 -4.03 -3.25
C GLN A 224 10.42 -5.12 -3.38
N TYR A 225 9.18 -4.87 -2.93
CA TYR A 225 8.07 -5.81 -3.09
C TYR A 225 7.71 -6.04 -4.55
N ASP A 226 7.64 -4.97 -5.33
CA ASP A 226 7.25 -5.03 -6.74
C ASP A 226 8.30 -5.74 -7.59
N ILE A 227 9.58 -5.40 -7.41
CA ILE A 227 10.69 -6.09 -8.10
C ILE A 227 10.67 -7.58 -7.74
N SER A 228 10.50 -7.92 -6.45
CA SER A 228 10.41 -9.33 -6.03
C SER A 228 9.26 -10.06 -6.70
N GLY A 229 8.09 -9.41 -6.84
CA GLY A 229 6.94 -9.96 -7.55
C GLY A 229 7.20 -10.17 -9.04
N ILE A 230 7.82 -9.20 -9.71
CA ILE A 230 8.20 -9.29 -11.12
C ILE A 230 9.22 -10.42 -11.32
N THR A 231 10.25 -10.51 -10.48
CA THR A 231 11.27 -11.57 -10.55
C THR A 231 10.63 -12.95 -10.39
N GLN A 232 9.73 -13.13 -9.43
CA GLN A 232 9.01 -14.40 -9.26
C GLN A 232 8.19 -14.78 -10.50
N LYS A 233 7.57 -13.80 -11.17
CA LYS A 233 6.82 -14.04 -12.41
C LYS A 233 7.72 -14.42 -13.58
N ILE A 234 8.88 -13.78 -13.69
CA ILE A 234 9.91 -14.13 -14.67
C ILE A 234 10.45 -15.55 -14.40
N GLU A 235 10.69 -15.91 -13.14
CA GLU A 235 11.15 -17.26 -12.77
C GLU A 235 10.09 -18.34 -13.06
N GLN A 236 8.81 -18.00 -12.92
CA GLN A 236 7.69 -18.90 -13.26
C GLN A 236 7.51 -19.10 -14.77
N TYR A 237 8.13 -18.26 -15.60
CA TYR A 237 8.06 -18.36 -17.05
C TYR A 237 8.83 -19.58 -17.55
N LYS A 238 8.11 -20.68 -17.81
CA LYS A 238 8.66 -21.88 -18.45
C LYS A 238 8.51 -21.78 -19.97
N SER A 239 9.62 -21.55 -20.66
CA SER A 239 9.69 -21.49 -22.14
C SER A 239 9.21 -22.78 -22.85
N ASN A 240 9.11 -23.90 -22.13
CA ASN A 240 8.86 -25.23 -22.69
C ASN A 240 7.41 -25.48 -23.17
N ASN A 241 6.42 -24.66 -22.78
CA ASN A 241 5.03 -24.84 -23.23
C ASN A 241 4.74 -24.26 -24.63
N LYS A 242 5.60 -23.36 -25.15
CA LYS A 242 5.34 -22.66 -26.41
C LYS A 242 5.56 -23.49 -27.67
N GLN A 243 6.45 -24.49 -27.64
CA GLN A 243 6.64 -25.38 -28.80
C GLN A 243 5.38 -26.20 -29.10
N SER A 244 4.65 -26.60 -28.06
CA SER A 244 3.36 -27.28 -28.17
C SER A 244 2.24 -26.34 -28.65
N GLU A 245 2.15 -25.11 -28.15
CA GLU A 245 1.06 -24.18 -28.51
C GLU A 245 1.17 -23.65 -29.95
N LEU A 246 2.37 -23.37 -30.45
CA LEU A 246 2.60 -23.02 -31.87
C LEU A 246 2.20 -24.15 -32.83
N LEU A 247 2.27 -25.41 -32.39
CA LEU A 247 1.84 -26.59 -33.16
C LEU A 247 0.35 -26.88 -33.05
N ILE A 248 -0.35 -26.30 -32.07
CA ILE A 248 -1.80 -26.48 -31.84
C ILE A 248 -2.63 -25.52 -32.72
N ILE A 249 -2.01 -24.49 -33.30
CA ILE A 249 -2.67 -23.60 -34.26
C ILE A 249 -2.93 -24.35 -35.58
N GLN A 250 -4.16 -24.88 -35.70
CA GLN A 250 -4.83 -25.36 -36.93
C GLN A 250 -4.44 -26.74 -37.50
N THR A 251 -4.62 -27.82 -36.73
CA THR A 251 -4.65 -29.19 -37.31
C THR A 251 -6.05 -29.80 -37.40
N SER A 252 -7.08 -29.24 -36.73
CA SER A 252 -8.41 -29.87 -36.66
C SER A 252 -9.25 -29.75 -37.94
N ASP A 253 -9.02 -28.72 -38.78
CA ASP A 253 -9.79 -28.49 -40.02
C ASP A 253 -8.98 -28.74 -41.30
N ARG A 254 -7.75 -29.24 -41.20
CA ARG A 254 -6.98 -29.61 -42.40
C ARG A 254 -7.41 -31.01 -42.82
N PRO A 255 -7.92 -31.21 -44.06
CA PRO A 255 -8.21 -32.55 -44.54
C PRO A 255 -6.93 -33.38 -44.49
N LEU A 256 -6.98 -34.52 -43.80
CA LEU A 256 -5.88 -35.47 -43.78
C LEU A 256 -5.60 -35.91 -45.22
N LEU A 257 -4.48 -35.45 -45.77
CA LEU A 257 -3.95 -35.88 -47.07
C LEU A 257 -3.35 -37.28 -46.95
N SER A 258 -4.18 -38.28 -46.63
CA SER A 258 -3.80 -39.69 -46.79
C SER A 258 -4.04 -40.12 -48.23
N LYS A 259 -3.07 -40.82 -48.85
CA LYS A 259 -3.29 -41.48 -50.14
C LYS A 259 -4.51 -42.41 -50.01
N LEU A 260 -5.53 -42.18 -50.84
CA LEU A 260 -6.70 -43.03 -50.87
C LEU A 260 -6.29 -44.45 -51.32
N ASN A 261 -6.49 -45.43 -50.46
CA ASN A 261 -6.41 -46.83 -50.85
C ASN A 261 -7.70 -47.15 -51.63
N VAL A 262 -7.55 -47.42 -52.93
CA VAL A 262 -8.65 -47.66 -53.88
C VAL A 262 -9.51 -48.84 -53.44
N GLU A 263 -8.91 -49.91 -52.92
CA GLU A 263 -9.62 -51.12 -52.48
C GLU A 263 -10.49 -50.82 -51.26
N ASN A 264 -9.98 -50.06 -50.29
CA ASN A 264 -10.73 -49.67 -49.09
C ASN A 264 -11.86 -48.69 -49.42
N TYR A 265 -11.65 -47.76 -50.35
CA TYR A 265 -12.67 -46.82 -50.77
C TYR A 265 -13.82 -47.54 -51.49
N ILE A 266 -13.51 -48.47 -52.41
CA ILE A 266 -14.50 -49.31 -53.08
C ILE A 266 -15.25 -50.19 -52.06
N LEU A 267 -14.56 -50.76 -51.08
CA LEU A 267 -15.19 -51.51 -49.99
C LEU A 267 -16.16 -50.65 -49.16
N SER A 268 -15.79 -49.41 -48.84
CA SER A 268 -16.64 -48.49 -48.07
C SER A 268 -17.91 -48.08 -48.84
N LEU A 269 -17.80 -47.84 -50.15
CA LEU A 269 -18.94 -47.56 -51.02
C LEU A 269 -19.88 -48.77 -51.15
N LYS A 270 -19.32 -49.98 -51.28
CA LYS A 270 -20.09 -51.23 -51.29
C LYS A 270 -20.79 -51.48 -49.95
N GLN A 271 -20.15 -51.15 -48.82
CA GLN A 271 -20.74 -51.24 -47.49
C GLN A 271 -21.87 -50.22 -47.27
N GLN A 272 -21.75 -48.99 -47.79
CA GLN A 272 -22.83 -48.01 -47.76
C GLN A 272 -24.05 -48.46 -48.59
N TYR A 273 -23.82 -49.08 -49.75
CA TYR A 273 -24.91 -49.65 -50.56
C TYR A 273 -25.62 -50.84 -49.86
N ASN A 274 -24.86 -51.69 -49.17
CA ASN A 274 -25.41 -52.81 -48.40
C ASN A 274 -26.11 -52.37 -47.09
N LEU A 275 -25.81 -51.18 -46.57
CA LEU A 275 -26.50 -50.58 -45.42
C LEU A 275 -27.93 -50.15 -45.82
N ASP A 276 -28.13 -49.63 -47.02
CA ASP A 276 -29.46 -49.26 -47.53
C ASP A 276 -30.38 -50.49 -47.77
N GLU A 277 -29.82 -51.63 -48.21
CA GLU A 277 -30.58 -52.88 -48.33
C GLU A 277 -30.97 -53.47 -46.96
N ASN A 278 -30.07 -53.40 -45.97
CA ASN A 278 -30.34 -53.93 -44.63
C ASN A 278 -31.28 -53.03 -43.82
N GLN A 279 -31.31 -51.72 -44.07
CA GLN A 279 -32.31 -50.82 -43.48
C GLN A 279 -33.72 -51.09 -44.02
N ARG A 280 -33.87 -51.51 -45.28
CA ARG A 280 -35.17 -51.95 -45.83
C ARG A 280 -35.66 -53.27 -45.20
N LYS A 281 -34.76 -54.19 -44.85
CA LYS A 281 -35.12 -55.45 -44.17
C LYS A 281 -35.40 -55.28 -42.66
N LYS A 282 -34.75 -54.32 -41.98
CA LYS A 282 -34.98 -54.05 -40.54
C LYS A 282 -36.33 -53.41 -40.21
N LYS A 283 -37.03 -52.81 -41.19
CA LYS A 283 -38.37 -52.24 -40.97
C LYS A 283 -39.51 -53.27 -40.92
N MET A 284 -39.24 -54.55 -41.21
CA MET A 284 -40.22 -55.65 -41.12
C MET A 284 -40.03 -56.57 -39.90
N ILE A 285 -39.01 -56.35 -39.05
CA ILE A 285 -38.65 -57.25 -37.93
C ILE A 285 -38.72 -56.53 -36.56
N ALA A 286 -39.18 -55.28 -36.52
CA ALA A 286 -39.23 -54.46 -35.30
C ALA A 286 -40.44 -54.71 -34.37
N ASP A 287 -41.27 -55.74 -34.65
CA ASP A 287 -42.34 -56.22 -33.76
C ASP A 287 -42.05 -57.65 -33.27
N ALA A 288 -40.86 -57.90 -32.73
CA ALA A 288 -40.64 -59.06 -31.87
C ALA A 288 -39.36 -58.90 -31.04
N GLN A 289 -39.58 -58.80 -29.74
CA GLN A 289 -38.69 -59.25 -28.67
C GLN A 289 -37.38 -58.51 -28.39
N ASN A 290 -37.34 -58.05 -27.13
CA ASN A 290 -36.21 -58.01 -26.20
C ASN A 290 -35.10 -57.00 -26.54
N GLY A 291 -34.74 -56.10 -25.64
CA GLY A 291 -34.23 -56.45 -24.33
C GLY A 291 -32.71 -56.60 -24.41
N SER A 292 -32.03 -55.88 -23.51
CA SER A 292 -30.61 -55.98 -23.14
C SER A 292 -29.52 -55.36 -24.04
N ASP A 293 -28.69 -54.61 -23.32
CA ASP A 293 -27.24 -54.45 -23.44
C ASP A 293 -26.65 -53.47 -24.46
N GLN A 294 -26.37 -52.28 -23.94
CA GLN A 294 -25.30 -51.42 -24.42
C GLN A 294 -24.17 -51.28 -23.39
N LYS A 295 -23.14 -52.10 -23.66
CA LYS A 295 -21.73 -51.70 -23.85
C LYS A 295 -21.01 -50.96 -22.71
N LYS A 296 -20.12 -51.74 -22.09
CA LYS A 296 -18.80 -51.37 -21.55
C LYS A 296 -18.14 -50.18 -22.25
N VAL A 297 -17.66 -49.25 -21.41
CA VAL A 297 -16.39 -48.54 -21.59
C VAL A 297 -15.62 -48.72 -20.28
N ASP A 298 -14.46 -49.36 -20.35
CA ASP A 298 -13.56 -49.61 -19.22
C ASP A 298 -12.79 -48.33 -18.86
N PHE A 299 -12.68 -47.98 -17.56
CA PHE A 299 -11.43 -48.05 -16.78
C PHE A 299 -11.60 -47.58 -15.31
N ILE A 300 -11.64 -48.58 -14.40
CA ILE A 300 -10.95 -48.73 -13.10
C ILE A 300 -11.23 -47.76 -11.91
N GLN A 301 -11.77 -48.38 -10.84
CA GLN A 301 -11.85 -47.99 -9.41
C GLN A 301 -12.97 -47.05 -8.93
N ALA A 302 -14.23 -47.49 -8.98
CA ALA A 302 -15.36 -46.82 -8.30
C ALA A 302 -16.35 -47.77 -7.58
N ASN A 303 -15.92 -48.96 -7.15
CA ASN A 303 -16.81 -49.99 -6.58
C ASN A 303 -16.57 -50.34 -5.10
N SER A 304 -15.81 -49.54 -4.32
CA SER A 304 -15.82 -49.74 -2.86
C SER A 304 -17.10 -49.12 -2.28
N SER A 305 -17.79 -49.87 -1.41
CA SER A 305 -19.00 -49.40 -0.70
C SER A 305 -18.78 -48.09 0.06
N ASP A 306 -17.54 -47.84 0.47
CA ASP A 306 -17.15 -46.63 1.20
C ASP A 306 -16.97 -45.41 0.30
N TYR A 307 -16.49 -45.57 -0.94
CA TYR A 307 -16.43 -44.47 -1.91
C TYR A 307 -17.84 -43.95 -2.24
N LEU A 308 -18.79 -44.87 -2.42
CA LEU A 308 -20.20 -44.51 -2.62
C LEU A 308 -20.80 -43.82 -1.37
N ARG A 309 -20.31 -44.17 -0.17
CA ARG A 309 -20.73 -43.53 1.08
C ARG A 309 -20.21 -42.10 1.19
N TYR A 310 -18.97 -41.83 0.80
CA TYR A 310 -18.45 -40.45 0.70
C TYR A 310 -19.28 -39.60 -0.24
N ASN A 311 -19.53 -40.08 -1.47
CA ASN A 311 -20.30 -39.33 -2.46
C ASN A 311 -21.72 -38.99 -1.94
N LYS A 312 -22.39 -39.94 -1.27
CA LYS A 312 -23.71 -39.67 -0.66
C LYS A 312 -23.64 -38.60 0.43
N MET A 313 -22.65 -38.66 1.32
CA MET A 313 -22.49 -37.70 2.41
C MET A 313 -22.11 -36.31 1.90
N PHE A 314 -21.19 -36.22 0.94
CA PHE A 314 -20.81 -34.95 0.31
C PHE A 314 -21.94 -34.35 -0.50
N GLU A 315 -22.70 -35.16 -1.25
CA GLU A 315 -23.87 -34.68 -1.98
C GLU A 315 -24.93 -34.12 -1.05
N GLN A 316 -25.21 -34.79 0.08
CA GLN A 316 -26.14 -34.28 1.08
C GLN A 316 -25.64 -32.98 1.71
N ALA A 317 -24.39 -32.96 2.16
CA ALA A 317 -23.77 -31.77 2.75
C ALA A 317 -23.80 -30.56 1.80
N LEU A 318 -23.44 -30.75 0.54
CA LEU A 318 -23.34 -29.66 -0.44
C LEU A 318 -24.70 -29.24 -1.02
N LYS A 319 -25.68 -30.15 -1.15
CA LYS A 319 -27.03 -29.79 -1.61
C LYS A 319 -27.83 -29.03 -0.56
N PHE A 320 -27.69 -29.42 0.71
CA PHE A 320 -28.42 -28.78 1.81
C PHE A 320 -27.60 -27.69 2.51
N SER A 321 -26.32 -27.54 2.15
CA SER A 321 -25.36 -26.60 2.78
C SER A 321 -25.27 -26.73 4.31
N GLU A 322 -25.43 -27.96 4.81
CA GLU A 322 -25.42 -28.29 6.24
C GLU A 322 -24.38 -29.38 6.50
N ILE A 323 -23.36 -29.03 7.28
CA ILE A 323 -22.43 -29.98 7.92
C ILE A 323 -22.58 -29.81 9.41
N ASN A 324 -23.20 -30.79 10.04
CA ASN A 324 -23.33 -30.90 11.49
C ASN A 324 -22.23 -31.82 12.07
N ASP A 325 -22.04 -31.76 13.38
CA ASP A 325 -20.99 -32.52 14.08
C ASP A 325 -21.13 -34.04 13.91
N GLU A 326 -22.33 -34.54 13.66
CA GLU A 326 -22.57 -35.96 13.42
C GLU A 326 -22.02 -36.41 12.06
N ILE A 327 -22.25 -35.63 11.00
CA ILE A 327 -21.66 -35.85 9.67
C ILE A 327 -20.14 -35.77 9.75
N ILE A 328 -19.59 -34.78 10.48
CA ILE A 328 -18.14 -34.64 10.69
C ILE A 328 -17.57 -35.90 11.35
N LYS A 329 -18.17 -36.37 12.46
CA LYS A 329 -17.73 -37.59 13.15
C LYS A 329 -17.81 -38.82 12.25
N GLN A 330 -18.85 -38.94 11.44
CA GLN A 330 -18.99 -40.05 10.49
C GLN A 330 -17.92 -40.00 9.39
N LEU A 331 -17.61 -38.82 8.85
CA LEU A 331 -16.55 -38.62 7.86
C LEU A 331 -15.17 -38.93 8.43
N ILE A 332 -14.87 -38.47 9.66
CA ILE A 332 -13.62 -38.79 10.37
C ILE A 332 -13.48 -40.31 10.58
N ASN A 333 -14.55 -40.98 11.02
CA ASN A 333 -14.53 -42.43 11.19
C ASN A 333 -14.39 -43.17 9.86
N LEU A 334 -14.92 -42.63 8.76
CA LEU A 334 -14.81 -43.23 7.44
C LEU A 334 -13.40 -43.05 6.86
N ILE A 335 -12.78 -41.87 7.05
CA ILE A 335 -11.42 -41.61 6.55
C ILE A 335 -10.36 -42.41 7.28
N GLN A 336 -10.56 -42.69 8.57
CA GLN A 336 -9.71 -43.60 9.34
C GLN A 336 -9.78 -45.06 8.85
N LYS A 337 -10.89 -45.47 8.22
CA LYS A 337 -11.08 -46.84 7.71
C LYS A 337 -10.72 -46.98 6.23
N THR A 338 -10.50 -45.87 5.55
CA THR A 338 -10.26 -45.81 4.10
C THR A 338 -8.94 -45.10 3.81
N LYS A 339 -8.57 -44.97 2.54
CA LYS A 339 -7.40 -44.16 2.15
C LYS A 339 -7.85 -42.71 2.00
N ALA A 340 -7.05 -41.76 2.46
CA ALA A 340 -7.30 -40.32 2.24
C ALA A 340 -7.49 -39.97 0.75
N GLN A 341 -6.87 -40.73 -0.16
CA GLN A 341 -7.07 -40.56 -1.60
C GLN A 341 -8.53 -40.78 -2.01
N GLN A 342 -9.22 -41.76 -1.43
CA GLN A 342 -10.62 -42.04 -1.75
C GLN A 342 -11.55 -40.93 -1.29
N TYR A 343 -11.25 -40.29 -0.15
CA TYR A 343 -11.95 -39.10 0.31
C TYR A 343 -11.76 -37.96 -0.70
N PHE A 344 -10.52 -37.71 -1.10
CA PHE A 344 -10.18 -36.64 -2.04
C PHE A 344 -10.85 -36.85 -3.42
N ASP A 345 -10.78 -38.06 -3.97
CA ASP A 345 -11.38 -38.38 -5.26
C ASP A 345 -12.92 -38.26 -5.22
N ALA A 346 -13.55 -38.68 -4.12
CA ALA A 346 -14.99 -38.52 -3.92
C ALA A 346 -15.39 -37.05 -3.78
N PHE A 347 -14.56 -36.24 -3.10
CA PHE A 347 -14.79 -34.81 -2.94
C PHE A 347 -14.75 -34.08 -4.29
N ILE A 348 -13.73 -34.32 -5.12
CA ILE A 348 -13.64 -33.75 -6.47
C ILE A 348 -14.83 -34.18 -7.33
N SER A 349 -15.12 -35.48 -7.35
CA SER A 349 -16.21 -36.04 -8.17
C SER A 349 -17.55 -35.42 -7.79
N THR A 350 -17.80 -35.21 -6.49
CA THR A 350 -19.03 -34.59 -6.01
C THR A 350 -19.13 -33.12 -6.42
N ILE A 351 -18.04 -32.35 -6.31
CA ILE A 351 -18.01 -30.95 -6.75
C ILE A 351 -18.30 -30.85 -8.24
N GLN A 352 -17.60 -31.63 -9.07
CA GLN A 352 -17.80 -31.65 -10.53
C GLN A 352 -19.23 -32.03 -10.93
N LYS A 353 -19.84 -32.97 -10.19
CA LYS A 353 -21.21 -33.41 -10.42
C LYS A 353 -22.23 -32.33 -10.04
N ILE A 354 -22.05 -31.64 -8.92
CA ILE A 354 -22.99 -30.62 -8.42
C ILE A 354 -22.95 -29.35 -9.27
N THR A 355 -21.78 -28.94 -9.75
CA THR A 355 -21.63 -27.74 -10.58
C THR A 355 -21.98 -27.96 -12.06
N GLY A 356 -22.32 -29.19 -12.47
CA GLY A 356 -22.75 -29.51 -13.82
C GLY A 356 -21.69 -29.30 -14.91
N GLN A 357 -20.41 -29.22 -14.54
CA GLN A 357 -19.30 -29.01 -15.46
C GLN A 357 -18.35 -30.22 -15.48
N PRO A 358 -18.71 -31.31 -16.18
CA PRO A 358 -17.87 -32.49 -16.21
C PRO A 358 -16.57 -32.32 -16.99
N ASN A 359 -16.38 -31.29 -17.83
CA ASN A 359 -15.21 -31.23 -18.72
C ASN A 359 -14.77 -29.86 -19.31
N GLN A 360 -15.28 -28.68 -18.89
CA GLN A 360 -15.01 -27.46 -19.69
C GLN A 360 -14.63 -26.12 -19.01
N LYS A 361 -14.65 -25.94 -17.69
CA LYS A 361 -13.92 -24.82 -17.04
C LYS A 361 -13.45 -25.25 -15.66
N ASN A 362 -12.18 -24.99 -15.34
CA ASN A 362 -11.57 -25.32 -14.04
C ASN A 362 -12.03 -24.37 -12.92
N ASP A 363 -13.26 -23.88 -12.94
CA ASP A 363 -13.72 -22.80 -12.06
C ASP A 363 -15.12 -23.15 -11.51
N TYR A 364 -15.19 -23.47 -10.21
CA TYR A 364 -16.36 -23.93 -9.48
C TYR A 364 -16.90 -22.82 -8.56
N SER A 365 -17.96 -22.15 -8.98
CA SER A 365 -18.65 -21.14 -8.17
C SER A 365 -19.67 -21.76 -7.22
N PHE A 366 -19.64 -21.37 -5.94
CA PHE A 366 -20.60 -21.78 -4.93
C PHE A 366 -21.26 -20.57 -4.26
N THR A 367 -22.46 -20.78 -3.70
CA THR A 367 -23.08 -19.84 -2.76
C THR A 367 -22.20 -19.70 -1.51
N PRO A 368 -22.34 -18.60 -0.72
CA PRO A 368 -21.55 -18.45 0.51
C PRO A 368 -21.66 -19.64 1.48
N LEU A 369 -22.84 -20.26 1.59
CA LEU A 369 -23.08 -21.45 2.40
C LEU A 369 -22.44 -22.71 1.80
N GLY A 370 -22.54 -22.91 0.49
CA GLY A 370 -21.86 -24.00 -0.21
C GLY A 370 -20.33 -23.90 -0.10
N TYR A 371 -19.80 -22.68 -0.17
CA TYR A 371 -18.38 -22.40 0.03
C TYR A 371 -17.92 -22.78 1.45
N GLN A 372 -18.67 -22.39 2.48
CA GLN A 372 -18.36 -22.79 3.87
C GLN A 372 -18.40 -24.31 4.06
N THR A 373 -19.32 -24.98 3.37
CA THR A 373 -19.42 -26.45 3.36
C THR A 373 -18.18 -27.08 2.73
N CYS A 374 -17.75 -26.58 1.56
CA CYS A 374 -16.50 -27.02 0.92
C CYS A 374 -15.27 -26.78 1.80
N LEU A 375 -15.24 -25.67 2.55
CA LEU A 375 -14.16 -25.33 3.46
C LEU A 375 -14.07 -26.37 4.57
N LYS A 376 -15.17 -26.63 5.27
CA LYS A 376 -15.23 -27.64 6.33
C LYS A 376 -14.87 -29.05 5.85
N LEU A 377 -15.33 -29.46 4.66
CA LEU A 377 -14.95 -30.75 4.08
C LEU A 377 -13.46 -30.85 3.77
N SER A 378 -12.85 -29.74 3.37
CA SER A 378 -11.41 -29.66 3.10
C SER A 378 -10.61 -29.69 4.41
N GLU A 379 -11.06 -28.96 5.44
CA GLU A 379 -10.45 -28.96 6.78
C GLU A 379 -10.42 -30.37 7.38
N ILE A 380 -11.51 -31.15 7.28
CA ILE A 380 -11.55 -32.55 7.78
C ILE A 380 -10.44 -33.41 7.16
N LEU A 381 -10.20 -33.27 5.85
CA LEU A 381 -9.15 -34.00 5.14
C LEU A 381 -7.75 -33.53 5.59
N LEU A 382 -7.58 -32.22 5.77
CA LEU A 382 -6.31 -31.63 6.20
C LEU A 382 -5.98 -31.99 7.65
N ASP A 383 -6.95 -31.96 8.56
CA ASP A 383 -6.84 -32.40 9.94
C ASP A 383 -6.43 -33.87 10.03
N TYR A 384 -7.04 -34.72 9.19
CA TYR A 384 -6.65 -36.13 9.10
C TYR A 384 -5.19 -36.28 8.64
N CYS A 385 -4.78 -35.61 7.56
CA CYS A 385 -3.39 -35.66 7.08
C CYS A 385 -2.41 -35.10 8.12
N ASN A 386 -2.79 -34.04 8.84
CA ASN A 386 -2.01 -33.44 9.91
C ASN A 386 -1.79 -34.42 11.07
N ALA A 387 -2.87 -35.04 11.55
CA ALA A 387 -2.83 -35.98 12.66
C ALA A 387 -2.04 -37.26 12.32
N GLN A 388 -2.14 -37.74 11.08
CA GLN A 388 -1.43 -38.94 10.63
C GLN A 388 0.01 -38.66 10.19
N ASN A 389 0.45 -37.39 10.12
CA ASN A 389 1.75 -36.98 9.56
C ASN A 389 2.07 -37.58 8.18
N THR A 390 1.06 -37.95 7.39
CA THR A 390 1.22 -38.63 6.10
C THR A 390 0.35 -37.99 5.02
N ASN A 391 0.51 -38.44 3.77
CA ASN A 391 -0.28 -37.99 2.61
C ASN A 391 -0.05 -36.52 2.18
N ALA A 392 1.17 -36.01 2.30
CA ALA A 392 1.51 -34.65 1.85
C ALA A 392 1.13 -34.37 0.38
N GLN A 393 1.20 -35.37 -0.50
CA GLN A 393 0.75 -35.23 -1.89
C GLN A 393 -0.75 -34.92 -2.00
N ILE A 394 -1.58 -35.47 -1.11
CA ILE A 394 -3.02 -35.19 -1.07
C ILE A 394 -3.27 -33.76 -0.59
N VAL A 395 -2.50 -33.29 0.40
CA VAL A 395 -2.54 -31.88 0.84
C VAL A 395 -2.21 -30.94 -0.32
N ILE A 396 -1.14 -31.22 -1.07
CA ILE A 396 -0.77 -30.43 -2.27
C ILE A 396 -1.90 -30.44 -3.31
N ASN A 397 -2.44 -31.62 -3.62
CA ASN A 397 -3.49 -31.76 -4.62
C ASN A 397 -4.77 -31.02 -4.20
N LEU A 398 -5.15 -31.07 -2.92
CA LEU A 398 -6.28 -30.34 -2.37
C LEU A 398 -6.09 -28.83 -2.47
N LEU A 399 -4.91 -28.31 -2.11
CA LEU A 399 -4.62 -26.88 -2.23
C LEU A 399 -4.64 -26.42 -3.69
N LYS A 400 -4.06 -27.20 -4.62
CA LYS A 400 -4.13 -26.92 -6.07
C LYS A 400 -5.58 -26.88 -6.55
N PHE A 401 -6.40 -27.86 -6.15
CA PHE A 401 -7.81 -27.90 -6.52
C PHE A 401 -8.65 -26.79 -5.86
N SER A 402 -8.33 -26.39 -4.63
CA SER A 402 -9.07 -25.35 -3.89
C SER A 402 -8.99 -23.95 -4.52
N LYS A 403 -7.97 -23.68 -5.35
CA LYS A 403 -7.86 -22.43 -6.12
C LYS A 403 -9.00 -22.26 -7.13
N ASN A 404 -9.55 -23.38 -7.59
CA ASN A 404 -10.61 -23.45 -8.58
C ASN A 404 -12.00 -23.33 -7.95
N ILE A 405 -12.12 -23.42 -6.62
CA ILE A 405 -13.41 -23.29 -5.92
C ILE A 405 -13.51 -21.86 -5.39
N TYR A 406 -14.59 -21.14 -5.68
CA TYR A 406 -14.75 -19.76 -5.22
C TYR A 406 -16.20 -19.40 -4.88
N LYS A 407 -16.35 -18.34 -4.08
CA LYS A 407 -17.60 -17.61 -3.92
C LYS A 407 -17.45 -16.21 -4.51
N MET A 408 -18.54 -15.67 -5.05
CA MET A 408 -18.63 -14.28 -5.47
C MET A 408 -19.29 -13.47 -4.37
N LEU A 409 -18.65 -12.37 -3.94
CA LEU A 409 -19.22 -11.42 -2.99
C LEU A 409 -19.54 -10.13 -3.74
N SER A 410 -20.79 -9.67 -3.68
CA SER A 410 -21.18 -8.36 -4.19
C SER A 410 -20.88 -7.30 -3.13
N VAL A 411 -20.11 -6.27 -3.50
CA VAL A 411 -19.93 -5.06 -2.68
C VAL A 411 -21.03 -4.08 -3.07
N GLN A 412 -21.88 -3.73 -2.10
CA GLN A 412 -22.93 -2.71 -2.28
C GLN A 412 -22.48 -1.40 -1.64
N ASP A 413 -22.70 -0.30 -2.36
CA ASP A 413 -22.56 1.04 -1.81
C ASP A 413 -23.73 1.33 -0.85
N GLN A 414 -23.42 1.71 0.39
CA GLN A 414 -24.42 1.89 1.45
C GLN A 414 -25.40 3.02 1.13
N GLU A 415 -25.06 3.94 0.22
CA GLU A 415 -25.89 5.10 -0.11
C GLU A 415 -26.82 4.87 -1.32
N ASN A 416 -26.44 4.01 -2.29
CA ASN A 416 -27.16 3.90 -3.56
C ASN A 416 -27.75 2.51 -3.88
N ASN A 417 -27.54 1.48 -3.05
CA ASN A 417 -28.01 0.10 -3.29
C ASN A 417 -27.58 -0.51 -4.66
N GLU A 418 -26.65 0.13 -5.37
CA GLU A 418 -26.09 -0.39 -6.62
C GLU A 418 -24.88 -1.30 -6.31
N ILE A 419 -24.82 -2.45 -7.00
CA ILE A 419 -23.69 -3.38 -6.90
C ILE A 419 -22.52 -2.77 -7.68
N GLN A 420 -21.47 -2.34 -6.98
CA GLN A 420 -20.30 -1.71 -7.59
C GLN A 420 -19.31 -2.74 -8.14
N GLU A 421 -19.09 -3.85 -7.42
CA GLU A 421 -18.07 -4.82 -7.79
C GLU A 421 -18.39 -6.23 -7.27
N TYR A 422 -17.94 -7.25 -8.01
CA TYR A 422 -17.95 -8.64 -7.55
C TYR A 422 -16.53 -9.12 -7.23
N ILE A 423 -16.28 -9.44 -5.96
CA ILE A 423 -14.99 -9.97 -5.50
C ILE A 423 -15.02 -11.50 -5.53
N LYS A 424 -14.09 -12.11 -6.26
CA LYS A 424 -13.87 -13.57 -6.30
C LYS A 424 -13.02 -14.00 -5.10
N PHE A 425 -13.59 -14.81 -4.19
CA PHE A 425 -12.87 -15.34 -3.03
C PHE A 425 -12.66 -16.85 -3.17
N SER A 426 -11.42 -17.29 -3.38
CA SER A 426 -11.08 -18.71 -3.58
C SER A 426 -11.10 -19.51 -2.27
N LEU A 427 -11.30 -20.83 -2.35
CA LEU A 427 -11.28 -21.72 -1.19
C LEU A 427 -9.88 -21.82 -0.59
N PHE A 428 -8.85 -21.70 -1.44
CA PHE A 428 -7.45 -21.66 -1.03
C PHE A 428 -7.17 -20.58 0.02
N GLU A 429 -7.76 -19.39 -0.13
CA GLU A 429 -7.58 -18.29 0.83
C GLU A 429 -8.10 -18.62 2.23
N GLY A 430 -9.12 -19.47 2.35
CA GLY A 430 -9.62 -19.96 3.63
C GLY A 430 -8.73 -21.03 4.26
N LEU A 431 -7.98 -21.79 3.45
CA LEU A 431 -7.16 -22.92 3.90
C LEU A 431 -5.70 -22.55 4.17
N LYS A 432 -5.22 -21.38 3.74
CA LYS A 432 -3.81 -20.96 3.83
C LYS A 432 -3.24 -20.90 5.25
N ASN A 433 -4.09 -20.81 6.26
CA ASN A 433 -3.71 -20.73 7.67
C ASN A 433 -3.87 -22.07 8.42
N HIS A 434 -4.20 -23.16 7.72
CA HIS A 434 -4.41 -24.47 8.34
C HIS A 434 -3.12 -25.04 8.94
N GLU A 435 -3.19 -25.65 10.13
CA GLU A 435 -2.03 -26.11 10.90
C GLU A 435 -1.15 -27.13 10.16
N VAL A 436 -1.75 -27.95 9.29
CA VAL A 436 -1.07 -28.93 8.43
C VAL A 436 0.07 -28.32 7.60
N LEU A 437 -0.05 -27.05 7.21
CA LEU A 437 0.98 -26.35 6.43
C LEU A 437 2.21 -26.02 7.26
N GLN A 438 2.08 -25.99 8.58
CA GLN A 438 3.14 -25.75 9.54
C GLN A 438 3.72 -27.05 10.13
N ASN A 439 3.14 -28.20 9.80
CA ASN A 439 3.57 -29.50 10.32
C ASN A 439 4.88 -29.96 9.67
N LYS A 440 6.00 -29.73 10.37
CA LYS A 440 7.35 -30.07 9.90
C LYS A 440 7.54 -31.58 9.65
N ASN A 441 6.90 -32.44 10.43
CA ASN A 441 7.11 -33.89 10.32
C ASN A 441 6.54 -34.42 8.99
N LEU A 442 5.32 -34.01 8.65
CA LEU A 442 4.66 -34.33 7.39
C LEU A 442 5.54 -33.96 6.17
N TRP A 443 6.06 -32.73 6.16
CA TRP A 443 6.86 -32.23 5.04
C TRP A 443 8.25 -32.87 4.97
N ASN A 444 8.88 -33.13 6.11
CA ASN A 444 10.16 -33.83 6.16
C ASN A 444 10.04 -35.28 5.64
N GLU A 445 8.97 -36.00 5.98
CA GLU A 445 8.73 -37.34 5.45
C GLU A 445 8.47 -37.33 3.94
N TYR A 446 7.72 -36.35 3.45
CA TYR A 446 7.48 -36.19 2.01
C TYR A 446 8.76 -35.91 1.23
N VAL A 447 9.62 -35.00 1.70
CA VAL A 447 10.92 -34.69 1.07
C VAL A 447 11.81 -35.94 1.07
N ARG A 448 11.90 -36.65 2.19
CA ARG A 448 12.66 -37.92 2.28
C ARG A 448 12.13 -39.00 1.33
N SER A 449 10.81 -39.05 1.11
CA SER A 449 10.20 -40.00 0.17
C SER A 449 10.44 -39.63 -1.30
N LYS A 450 10.78 -38.36 -1.60
CA LYS A 450 11.01 -37.84 -2.95
C LYS A 450 12.48 -37.68 -3.35
N GLU A 451 13.45 -37.94 -2.46
CA GLU A 451 14.90 -37.97 -2.75
C GLU A 451 15.36 -39.07 -3.75
N GLN A 452 14.48 -39.54 -4.64
CA GLN A 452 14.85 -40.42 -5.75
C GLN A 452 14.55 -39.89 -7.17
N ILE A 453 13.88 -38.75 -7.42
CA ILE A 453 13.71 -38.24 -8.81
C ILE A 453 13.68 -36.70 -8.89
N ASP A 454 14.41 -36.16 -9.87
CA ASP A 454 14.60 -34.75 -10.27
C ASP A 454 13.31 -33.94 -10.57
N GLU A 455 12.56 -33.55 -9.54
CA GLU A 455 11.55 -32.48 -9.63
C GLU A 455 11.64 -31.49 -8.45
N LEU A 456 12.79 -30.81 -8.33
CA LEU A 456 13.09 -29.84 -7.27
C LEU A 456 12.59 -28.39 -7.52
N THR A 457 11.87 -28.13 -8.62
CA THR A 457 11.39 -26.75 -8.93
C THR A 457 10.09 -26.34 -8.23
N GLU A 458 9.21 -27.27 -7.84
CA GLU A 458 8.01 -26.93 -7.04
C GLU A 458 8.31 -26.86 -5.53
N ILE A 459 9.40 -27.49 -5.05
CA ILE A 459 9.80 -27.51 -3.63
C ILE A 459 10.41 -26.16 -3.21
N ASN A 460 11.22 -25.50 -4.05
CA ASN A 460 11.74 -24.15 -3.78
C ASN A 460 10.63 -23.10 -3.61
N CYS A 461 9.47 -23.28 -4.23
CA CYS A 461 8.33 -22.39 -4.09
C CYS A 461 7.62 -22.56 -2.73
N MET A 462 7.58 -23.80 -2.20
CA MET A 462 7.04 -24.08 -0.86
C MET A 462 8.06 -23.82 0.25
N GLU A 463 9.36 -24.00 0.04
CA GLU A 463 10.39 -23.56 0.97
C GLU A 463 10.38 -22.04 1.13
N ASN A 464 10.23 -21.27 0.05
CA ASN A 464 10.04 -19.82 0.14
C ASN A 464 8.76 -19.43 0.89
N LEU A 465 7.66 -20.17 0.70
CA LEU A 465 6.41 -19.94 1.44
C LEU A 465 6.56 -20.25 2.94
N ILE A 466 7.24 -21.35 3.28
CA ILE A 466 7.53 -21.74 4.67
C ILE A 466 8.54 -20.77 5.32
N GLN A 467 9.51 -20.25 4.56
CA GLN A 467 10.48 -19.27 5.04
C GLN A 467 9.83 -17.90 5.28
N GLN A 468 8.88 -17.48 4.43
CA GLN A 468 8.06 -16.28 4.62
C GLN A 468 7.09 -16.40 5.80
N LEU A 469 6.62 -17.62 6.12
CA LEU A 469 5.80 -17.88 7.30
C LEU A 469 6.63 -17.89 8.60
N LYS A 470 7.89 -18.36 8.56
CA LYS A 470 8.81 -18.32 9.71
C LYS A 470 9.23 -16.90 10.12
N THR A 471 9.37 -15.97 9.17
CA THR A 471 9.75 -14.57 9.48
C THR A 471 8.60 -13.74 10.07
N LYS A 472 7.34 -14.19 9.95
CA LYS A 472 6.17 -13.52 10.52
C LYS A 472 5.79 -13.98 11.94
N VAL A 473 6.47 -14.98 12.51
CA VAL A 473 6.17 -15.53 13.86
C VAL A 473 7.15 -15.03 14.94
N ASN A 474 8.17 -14.24 14.58
CA ASN A 474 9.13 -13.65 15.53
C ASN A 474 9.05 -12.11 15.59
N TYR A 475 7.87 -11.52 15.40
CA TYR A 475 7.57 -10.12 15.74
C TYR A 475 6.23 -10.01 16.45
#